data_AF-A0A958JG79-F1
#
_entry.id   AF-A0A958JG79-F1
#
_cell.length_a   1.000
_cell.length_b   1.000
_cell.length_c   1.000
_cell.angle_alpha   90.00
_cell.angle_beta   90.00
_cell.angle_gamma   90.00
#
_symmetry.space_group_name_H-M   'P 1'
#
loop_
_entity.id
_entity.type
_entity.pdbx_description
1 polymer ?
#
loop_
_entity_poly.entity_id
_entity_poly.type
_entity_poly.pdbx_seq_one_letter_code
_entity_poly.pdbx_strand_id
1 'polypeptide(L)'
;MTAESGGFTEFHRAARAKSAANHSRKRLVVLGENAADTGSGFREAVLDAVGTLQRAVPETLQVNLGKMCNLTCGHCHVEAGPGRTEVMTPELMALLVEVARRFGFRTVDLTGGAPEMCPSFKQYVREFRSMGLTVLVRSNLSILLQPGYESMIEFFREQSVHVIASLPCYTKDTVDAQRGDGVFEESIAALKKLNAVGYGQPGSNLELDLVYNPGGPVLPGPQQALEAAYKEELSRTFGIVFNRLFTITNLPIGRFYSELKQQGRAERYEELLRQHFNPLTLPHLMCRSTVSVSWDGWLYDCDFNQMIELPFRSGGRPLHARDLLSFDSLEGLPIAVGDHCFGCTAGSGSSCGGELL
;
A
#
# COMPACT_ATOMS: atom_id res chain seq x y z
N MET A 1 29.29 37.07 -9.02
CA MET A 1 28.64 36.42 -10.17
C MET A 1 27.49 35.61 -9.63
N THR A 2 26.30 36.19 -9.73
CA THR A 2 25.01 35.64 -9.32
C THR A 2 24.33 35.03 -10.54
N ALA A 3 23.84 33.80 -10.44
CA ALA A 3 22.58 33.32 -11.04
C ALA A 3 22.36 31.83 -10.73
N GLU A 4 21.09 31.43 -10.73
CA GLU A 4 20.55 30.06 -10.75
C GLU A 4 20.32 29.34 -9.41
N SER A 5 19.43 29.92 -8.59
CA SER A 5 18.64 29.15 -7.59
C SER A 5 17.17 29.58 -7.52
N GLY A 6 16.65 30.32 -8.51
CA GLY A 6 15.34 30.97 -8.45
C GLY A 6 14.14 30.17 -8.97
N GLY A 7 14.35 29.12 -9.77
CA GLY A 7 13.26 28.45 -10.50
C GLY A 7 12.40 27.48 -9.68
N PHE A 8 12.96 26.86 -8.64
CA PHE A 8 12.26 25.80 -7.88
C PHE A 8 11.36 26.35 -6.76
N THR A 9 11.69 27.51 -6.19
CA THR A 9 10.99 28.08 -5.03
C THR A 9 9.70 28.82 -5.39
N GLU A 10 9.60 29.40 -6.59
CA GLU A 10 8.39 30.12 -7.03
C GLU A 10 7.26 29.17 -7.44
N PHE A 11 7.59 28.03 -8.06
CA PHE A 11 6.61 27.00 -8.42
C PHE A 11 5.91 26.40 -7.19
N HIS A 12 6.65 26.15 -6.10
CA HIS A 12 6.10 25.62 -4.85
C HIS A 12 5.24 26.62 -4.08
N ARG A 13 5.55 27.94 -4.13
CA ARG A 13 4.71 28.98 -3.51
C ARG A 13 3.39 29.16 -4.27
N ALA A 14 3.43 29.15 -5.60
CA ALA A 14 2.23 29.20 -6.42
C ALA A 14 1.34 27.94 -6.28
N ALA A 15 1.96 26.76 -6.11
CA ALA A 15 1.25 25.51 -5.84
C ALA A 15 0.61 25.47 -4.45
N ARG A 16 1.27 25.99 -3.40
CA ARG A 16 0.69 26.11 -2.04
C ARG A 16 -0.51 27.06 -2.01
N ALA A 17 -0.45 28.20 -2.70
CA ALA A 17 -1.56 29.16 -2.77
C ALA A 17 -2.74 28.63 -3.61
N LYS A 18 -2.48 27.92 -4.71
CA LYS A 18 -3.52 27.26 -5.52
C LYS A 18 -4.13 26.03 -4.81
N SER A 19 -3.35 25.27 -4.03
CA SER A 19 -3.84 24.13 -3.23
C SER A 19 -4.80 24.55 -2.11
N ALA A 20 -4.45 25.61 -1.37
CA ALA A 20 -5.31 26.18 -0.33
C ALA A 20 -6.62 26.77 -0.91
N ALA A 21 -6.54 27.42 -2.07
CA ALA A 21 -7.72 27.94 -2.76
C ALA A 21 -8.59 26.84 -3.41
N ASN A 22 -7.99 25.75 -3.93
CA ASN A 22 -8.74 24.61 -4.48
C ASN A 22 -9.40 23.74 -3.42
N HIS A 23 -8.84 23.65 -2.20
CA HIS A 23 -9.49 22.97 -1.08
C HIS A 23 -10.75 23.70 -0.60
N SER A 24 -10.80 25.02 -0.75
CA SER A 24 -12.00 25.81 -0.40
C SER A 24 -13.10 25.83 -1.47
N ARG A 25 -12.86 25.26 -2.66
CA ARG A 25 -13.79 25.29 -3.82
C ARG A 25 -14.11 23.96 -4.47
N LYS A 26 -13.53 22.84 -4.02
CA LYS A 26 -14.20 21.55 -4.20
C LYS A 26 -15.41 21.56 -3.29
N ARG A 27 -16.53 22.05 -3.85
CA ARG A 27 -17.87 21.65 -3.44
C ARG A 27 -17.77 20.18 -3.05
N LEU A 28 -18.20 19.90 -1.82
CA LEU A 28 -18.84 18.66 -1.45
C LEU A 28 -19.83 18.34 -2.58
N VAL A 29 -19.36 17.70 -3.65
CA VAL A 29 -20.21 16.87 -4.47
C VAL A 29 -20.44 15.71 -3.53
N VAL A 30 -21.44 15.89 -2.67
CA VAL A 30 -22.23 14.81 -2.14
C VAL A 30 -22.49 13.95 -3.37
N LEU A 31 -21.72 12.86 -3.49
CA LEU A 31 -22.06 11.79 -4.41
C LEU A 31 -23.51 11.50 -4.07
N GLY A 32 -24.36 11.79 -5.05
CA GLY A 32 -25.78 12.00 -4.85
C GLY A 32 -26.40 10.83 -4.12
N GLU A 33 -27.40 11.15 -3.30
CA GLU A 33 -28.73 10.53 -3.32
C GLU A 33 -28.83 9.27 -4.19
N ASN A 34 -28.13 8.23 -3.72
CA ASN A 34 -28.21 6.80 -3.99
C ASN A 34 -27.19 6.09 -3.05
N ALA A 35 -27.00 6.66 -1.85
CA ALA A 35 -26.25 6.05 -0.74
C ALA A 35 -27.18 5.18 0.14
N ALA A 36 -28.26 4.68 -0.45
CA ALA A 36 -29.06 3.60 0.08
C ALA A 36 -28.84 2.41 -0.87
N ASP A 37 -28.15 1.38 -0.36
CA ASP A 37 -27.97 0.04 -0.97
C ASP A 37 -26.58 -0.38 -1.51
N THR A 38 -25.45 0.14 -0.97
CA THR A 38 -24.09 -0.27 -1.42
C THR A 38 -23.10 -0.69 -0.31
N GLY A 39 -23.58 -1.16 0.86
CA GLY A 39 -22.66 -1.54 1.94
C GLY A 39 -23.22 -2.33 3.12
N SER A 40 -24.33 -3.06 2.95
CA SER A 40 -24.86 -3.91 4.03
C SER A 40 -24.19 -5.28 4.09
N GLY A 41 -23.86 -5.89 2.94
CA GLY A 41 -23.52 -7.30 2.86
C GLY A 41 -22.33 -7.72 3.73
N PHE A 42 -21.18 -7.06 3.60
CA PHE A 42 -20.02 -7.46 4.42
C PHE A 42 -20.23 -7.13 5.91
N ARG A 43 -20.88 -6.01 6.20
CA ARG A 43 -21.15 -5.60 7.57
C ARG A 43 -22.07 -6.58 8.29
N GLU A 44 -23.12 -7.04 7.61
CA GLU A 44 -24.02 -8.10 8.11
C GLU A 44 -23.26 -9.41 8.30
N ALA A 45 -22.44 -9.82 7.32
CA ALA A 45 -21.61 -11.02 7.44
C ALA A 45 -20.65 -10.98 8.65
N VAL A 46 -20.06 -9.82 8.95
CA VAL A 46 -19.23 -9.62 10.16
C VAL A 46 -20.08 -9.66 11.43
N LEU A 47 -21.26 -9.02 11.44
CA LEU A 47 -22.19 -9.03 12.56
C LEU A 47 -22.61 -10.45 12.93
N ASP A 48 -22.94 -11.26 11.93
CA ASP A 48 -23.35 -12.64 12.11
C ASP A 48 -22.19 -13.54 12.58
N ALA A 49 -20.97 -13.29 12.09
CA ALA A 49 -19.81 -14.13 12.42
C ALA A 49 -19.18 -13.79 13.77
N VAL A 50 -18.97 -12.51 14.08
CA VAL A 50 -18.18 -12.05 15.22
C VAL A 50 -18.75 -10.80 15.91
N GLY A 51 -19.94 -10.34 15.53
CA GLY A 51 -20.52 -9.08 16.01
C GLY A 51 -19.78 -7.87 15.44
N THR A 52 -18.79 -7.34 16.15
CA THR A 52 -18.04 -6.16 15.67
C THR A 52 -16.58 -6.52 15.48
N LEU A 53 -16.05 -6.22 14.30
CA LEU A 53 -14.62 -6.32 14.05
C LEU A 53 -13.90 -5.22 14.84
N GLN A 54 -13.12 -5.62 15.84
CA GLN A 54 -12.39 -4.73 16.74
C GLN A 54 -10.89 -4.75 16.48
N ARG A 55 -10.26 -3.61 16.71
CA ARG A 55 -8.82 -3.40 16.67
C ARG A 55 -8.11 -4.17 17.78
N ALA A 56 -7.10 -4.95 17.42
CA ALA A 56 -6.10 -5.46 18.35
C ALA A 56 -5.07 -4.36 18.67
N VAL A 57 -4.12 -4.64 19.56
CA VAL A 57 -2.98 -3.72 19.78
C VAL A 57 -2.30 -3.42 18.44
N PRO A 58 -2.23 -2.14 18.01
CA PRO A 58 -1.56 -1.79 16.77
C PRO A 58 -0.07 -2.11 16.82
N GLU A 59 0.42 -2.81 15.80
CA GLU A 59 1.83 -3.19 15.67
C GLU A 59 2.50 -2.45 14.50
N THR A 60 1.71 -2.09 13.49
CA THR A 60 2.18 -1.45 12.25
C THR A 60 1.55 -0.08 12.05
N LEU A 61 2.41 0.93 11.85
CA LEU A 61 2.01 2.22 11.29
C LEU A 61 2.23 2.18 9.78
N GLN A 62 1.17 2.06 9.00
CA GLN A 62 1.24 2.14 7.55
C GLN A 62 1.13 3.60 7.11
N VAL A 63 2.06 4.07 6.29
CA VAL A 63 2.14 5.47 5.89
C VAL A 63 2.15 5.56 4.37
N ASN A 64 1.06 6.08 3.81
CA ASN A 64 0.96 6.35 2.39
C ASN A 64 1.57 7.72 2.10
N LEU A 65 2.76 7.73 1.50
CA LEU A 65 3.54 8.96 1.29
C LEU A 65 3.02 9.84 0.15
N GLY A 66 2.01 9.39 -0.60
CA GLY A 66 1.46 10.10 -1.74
C GLY A 66 1.04 9.18 -2.87
N LYS A 67 0.61 9.77 -3.99
CA LYS A 67 0.15 9.05 -5.18
C LYS A 67 1.08 9.22 -6.40
N MET A 68 2.20 9.91 -6.24
CA MET A 68 3.21 10.04 -7.30
C MET A 68 3.90 8.69 -7.56
N CYS A 69 3.97 8.28 -8.83
CA CYS A 69 4.58 7.03 -9.27
C CYS A 69 5.12 7.19 -10.69
N ASN A 70 6.19 6.51 -11.06
CA ASN A 70 6.70 6.48 -12.43
C ASN A 70 5.88 5.55 -13.36
N LEU A 71 4.99 4.72 -12.81
CA LEU A 71 4.16 3.76 -13.55
C LEU A 71 2.68 4.11 -13.50
N THR A 72 1.94 3.59 -14.48
CA THR A 72 0.47 3.66 -14.55
C THR A 72 -0.11 2.24 -14.67
N CYS A 73 0.10 1.37 -13.67
CA CYS A 73 -0.35 -0.04 -13.71
C CYS A 73 -1.89 -0.24 -13.67
N GLY A 74 -2.46 -1.06 -14.55
CA GLY A 74 -3.92 -1.27 -14.66
C GLY A 74 -4.60 -1.75 -13.37
N HIS A 75 -3.92 -2.59 -12.58
CA HIS A 75 -4.44 -3.14 -11.32
C HIS A 75 -4.27 -2.21 -10.10
N CYS A 76 -3.72 -1.00 -10.26
CA CYS A 76 -3.33 -0.17 -9.12
C CYS A 76 -4.56 0.37 -8.36
N HIS A 77 -4.78 -0.15 -7.15
CA HIS A 77 -5.85 0.31 -6.26
C HIS A 77 -5.62 1.72 -5.73
N VAL A 78 -4.37 2.19 -5.66
CA VAL A 78 -4.01 3.55 -5.22
C VAL A 78 -4.31 4.62 -6.28
N GLU A 79 -4.47 4.18 -7.54
CA GLU A 79 -4.58 5.04 -8.72
C GLU A 79 -3.36 5.97 -8.89
N ALA A 80 -2.20 5.54 -8.39
CA ALA A 80 -0.97 6.31 -8.50
C ALA A 80 -0.51 6.44 -9.96
N GLY A 81 0.29 7.48 -10.23
CA GLY A 81 0.88 7.69 -11.55
C GLY A 81 1.70 8.99 -11.67
N PRO A 82 2.31 9.24 -12.85
CA PRO A 82 3.27 10.34 -13.02
C PRO A 82 2.65 11.74 -12.89
N GLY A 83 1.35 11.87 -13.18
CA GLY A 83 0.63 13.14 -13.10
C GLY A 83 0.07 13.47 -11.71
N ARG A 84 0.31 12.62 -10.70
CA ARG A 84 -0.20 12.82 -9.34
C ARG A 84 0.66 13.83 -8.57
N THR A 85 0.05 14.56 -7.66
CA THR A 85 0.70 15.65 -6.89
C THR A 85 0.58 15.47 -5.38
N GLU A 86 -0.21 14.49 -4.96
CA GLU A 86 -0.37 14.08 -3.58
C GLU A 86 0.97 13.61 -3.02
N VAL A 87 1.47 14.31 -2.01
CA VAL A 87 2.75 14.01 -1.36
C VAL A 87 2.70 14.45 0.11
N MET A 88 3.21 13.58 0.99
CA MET A 88 3.28 13.85 2.42
C MET A 88 4.28 14.97 2.73
N THR A 89 3.87 15.90 3.60
CA THR A 89 4.71 17.04 3.97
C THR A 89 5.67 16.70 5.13
N PRO A 90 6.82 17.39 5.25
CA PRO A 90 7.74 17.21 6.37
C PRO A 90 7.09 17.47 7.74
N GLU A 91 6.14 18.41 7.83
CA GLU A 91 5.44 18.73 9.07
C GLU A 91 4.54 17.58 9.53
N LEU A 92 3.86 16.92 8.59
CA LEU A 92 3.07 15.73 8.89
C LEU A 92 3.98 14.55 9.27
N MET A 93 5.13 14.39 8.61
CA MET A 93 6.09 13.37 9.00
C MET A 93 6.57 13.58 10.45
N ALA A 94 6.95 14.80 10.82
CA ALA A 94 7.41 15.09 12.19
C ALA A 94 6.35 14.68 13.23
N LEU A 95 5.07 14.92 12.92
CA LEU A 95 3.95 14.44 13.72
C LEU A 95 3.89 12.90 13.76
N LEU A 96 4.08 12.21 12.64
CA LEU A 96 4.08 10.74 12.61
C LEU A 96 5.24 10.10 13.37
N VAL A 97 6.40 10.76 13.41
CA VAL A 97 7.51 10.34 14.29
C VAL A 97 7.13 10.47 15.76
N GLU A 98 6.45 11.55 16.15
CA GLU A 98 5.93 11.71 17.51
C GLU A 98 4.88 10.64 17.86
N VAL A 99 3.94 10.39 16.94
CA VAL A 99 2.96 9.31 17.05
C VAL A 99 3.65 7.96 17.20
N ALA A 100 4.67 7.66 16.38
CA ALA A 100 5.39 6.40 16.44
C ALA A 100 6.22 6.21 17.72
N ARG A 101 6.60 7.28 18.41
CA ARG A 101 7.24 7.20 19.74
C ARG A 101 6.23 6.93 20.85
N ARG A 102 5.03 7.49 20.73
CA ARG A 102 3.96 7.36 21.73
C ARG A 102 3.29 6.00 21.68
N PHE A 103 2.97 5.55 20.48
CA PHE A 103 2.36 4.26 20.22
C PHE A 103 3.48 3.26 19.94
N GLY A 104 3.57 2.19 20.73
CA GLY A 104 4.63 1.17 20.65
C GLY A 104 4.56 0.30 19.38
N PHE A 105 4.40 0.92 18.21
CA PHE A 105 4.55 0.27 16.92
C PHE A 105 5.92 -0.39 16.84
N ARG A 106 5.98 -1.53 16.17
CA ARG A 106 7.23 -2.25 15.88
C ARG A 106 7.68 -2.01 14.45
N THR A 107 6.71 -1.73 13.58
CA THR A 107 6.90 -1.67 12.14
C THR A 107 6.28 -0.40 11.56
N VAL A 108 6.99 0.21 10.61
CA VAL A 108 6.45 1.23 9.72
C VAL A 108 6.42 0.67 8.30
N ASP A 109 5.23 0.66 7.69
CA ASP A 109 5.03 0.20 6.31
C ASP A 109 4.87 1.41 5.39
N LEU A 110 5.92 1.76 4.65
CA LEU A 110 5.94 2.88 3.71
C LEU A 110 5.38 2.44 2.36
N THR A 111 4.23 3.02 2.00
CA THR A 111 3.47 2.76 0.77
C THR A 111 3.18 4.06 0.02
N GLY A 112 2.40 4.00 -1.06
CA GLY A 112 1.97 5.16 -1.83
C GLY A 112 1.86 4.83 -3.32
N GLY A 113 2.39 5.71 -4.17
CA GLY A 113 2.54 5.44 -5.59
C GLY A 113 3.80 4.63 -5.87
N ALA A 114 4.94 5.32 -5.92
CA ALA A 114 6.20 4.77 -5.47
C ALA A 114 6.65 5.62 -4.26
N PRO A 115 6.68 5.06 -3.02
CA PRO A 115 7.04 5.82 -1.82
C PRO A 115 8.41 6.51 -1.94
N GLU A 116 9.33 5.91 -2.69
CA GLU A 116 10.67 6.43 -3.00
C GLU A 116 10.62 7.82 -3.62
N MET A 117 9.54 8.16 -4.35
CA MET A 117 9.37 9.44 -5.01
C MET A 117 8.98 10.59 -4.08
N CYS A 118 8.67 10.30 -2.81
CA CYS A 118 8.50 11.36 -1.82
C CYS A 118 9.84 12.09 -1.60
N PRO A 119 9.91 13.43 -1.76
CA PRO A 119 11.19 14.16 -1.67
C PRO A 119 11.98 13.93 -0.38
N SER A 120 11.28 13.71 0.72
CA SER A 120 11.86 13.49 2.05
C SER A 120 11.98 12.02 2.43
N PHE A 121 11.73 11.08 1.50
CA PHE A 121 11.69 9.64 1.75
C PHE A 121 12.90 9.13 2.55
N LYS A 122 14.13 9.48 2.14
CA LYS A 122 15.35 9.04 2.82
C LYS A 122 15.46 9.56 4.26
N GLN A 123 14.96 10.76 4.52
CA GLN A 123 14.90 11.30 5.89
C GLN A 123 13.92 10.48 6.74
N TYR A 124 12.75 10.17 6.18
CA TYR A 124 11.69 9.45 6.90
C TYR A 124 12.14 8.05 7.31
N VAL A 125 12.79 7.33 6.39
CA VAL A 125 13.39 6.01 6.68
C VAL A 125 14.43 6.11 7.80
N ARG A 126 15.35 7.08 7.74
CA ARG A 126 16.38 7.27 8.79
C ARG A 126 15.77 7.55 10.15
N GLU A 127 14.75 8.40 10.22
CA GLU A 127 14.07 8.74 11.47
C GLU A 127 13.44 7.50 12.12
N PHE A 128 12.67 6.72 11.36
CA PHE A 128 12.06 5.49 11.89
C PHE A 128 13.11 4.40 12.25
N ARG A 129 14.16 4.24 11.44
CA ARG A 129 15.26 3.30 11.76
C ARG A 129 16.03 3.70 13.00
N SER A 130 16.27 5.00 13.21
CA SER A 130 16.93 5.51 14.43
C SER A 130 16.14 5.23 15.71
N MET A 131 14.83 4.99 15.59
CA MET A 131 13.95 4.59 16.69
C MET A 131 13.94 3.07 16.94
N GLY A 132 14.68 2.30 16.14
CA GLY A 132 14.71 0.84 16.21
C GLY A 132 13.52 0.14 15.54
N LEU A 133 12.69 0.87 14.79
CA LEU A 133 11.53 0.29 14.09
C LEU A 133 11.99 -0.49 12.85
N THR A 134 11.29 -1.58 12.55
CA THR A 134 11.39 -2.21 11.23
C THR A 134 10.72 -1.31 10.20
N VAL A 135 11.43 -0.99 9.10
CA VAL A 135 10.87 -0.16 8.02
C VAL A 135 10.69 -1.03 6.79
N LEU A 136 9.42 -1.22 6.40
CA LEU A 136 9.04 -1.86 5.15
C LEU A 136 8.91 -0.78 4.07
N VAL A 137 9.35 -1.08 2.86
CA VAL A 137 9.12 -0.22 1.69
C VAL A 137 8.47 -1.04 0.59
N ARG A 138 7.26 -0.64 0.21
CA ARG A 138 6.52 -1.25 -0.90
C ARG A 138 6.96 -0.63 -2.22
N SER A 139 7.86 -1.31 -2.92
CA SER A 139 8.50 -0.82 -4.13
C SER A 139 7.86 -1.39 -5.39
N ASN A 140 7.75 -0.55 -6.42
CA ASN A 140 7.37 -1.00 -7.76
C ASN A 140 8.57 -1.54 -8.57
N LEU A 141 9.77 -1.59 -7.98
CA LEU A 141 11.07 -1.97 -8.58
C LEU A 141 11.59 -1.02 -9.66
N SER A 142 10.78 -0.67 -10.67
CA SER A 142 11.24 0.12 -11.81
C SER A 142 11.75 1.51 -11.41
N ILE A 143 11.21 2.09 -10.33
CA ILE A 143 11.68 3.38 -9.79
C ILE A 143 13.16 3.35 -9.42
N LEU A 144 13.70 2.20 -8.98
CA LEU A 144 15.09 2.05 -8.57
C LEU A 144 16.10 2.15 -9.72
N LEU A 145 15.61 2.14 -10.96
CA LEU A 145 16.42 2.28 -12.17
C LEU A 145 16.25 3.63 -12.86
N GLN A 146 15.34 4.48 -12.38
CA GLN A 146 15.09 5.79 -12.98
C GLN A 146 16.23 6.77 -12.64
N PRO A 147 16.49 7.76 -13.52
CA PRO A 147 17.47 8.80 -13.25
C PRO A 147 17.21 9.51 -11.91
N GLY A 148 18.25 9.67 -11.09
CA GLY A 148 18.18 10.27 -9.76
C GLY A 148 17.93 9.29 -8.61
N TYR A 149 17.66 8.01 -8.90
CA TYR A 149 17.44 6.96 -7.90
C TYR A 149 18.60 5.94 -7.82
N GLU A 150 19.73 6.20 -8.45
CA GLU A 150 20.87 5.28 -8.56
C GLU A 150 21.44 4.88 -7.19
N SER A 151 21.35 5.78 -6.21
CA SER A 151 21.80 5.56 -4.83
C SER A 151 20.74 4.89 -3.93
N MET A 152 19.53 4.61 -4.42
CA MET A 152 18.43 4.16 -3.58
C MET A 152 18.63 2.74 -3.04
N ILE A 153 19.15 1.82 -3.87
CA ILE A 153 19.43 0.44 -3.45
C ILE A 153 20.50 0.39 -2.35
N GLU A 154 21.55 1.19 -2.50
CA GLU A 154 22.60 1.30 -1.48
C GLU A 154 22.04 1.90 -0.19
N PHE A 155 21.21 2.95 -0.30
CA PHE A 155 20.52 3.53 0.83
C PHE A 155 19.60 2.52 1.55
N PHE A 156 18.85 1.69 0.82
CA PHE A 156 18.04 0.63 1.41
C PHE A 156 18.91 -0.32 2.23
N ARG A 157 20.05 -0.77 1.68
CA ARG A 157 21.02 -1.62 2.38
C ARG A 157 21.54 -0.96 3.65
N GLU A 158 22.04 0.28 3.55
CA GLU A 158 22.59 1.04 4.68
C GLU A 158 21.60 1.18 5.84
N GLN A 159 20.32 1.32 5.51
CA GLN A 159 19.24 1.44 6.49
C GLN A 159 18.61 0.10 6.89
N SER A 160 19.03 -1.00 6.27
CA SER A 160 18.42 -2.33 6.40
C SER A 160 16.90 -2.28 6.23
N VAL A 161 16.45 -1.60 5.18
CA VAL A 161 15.04 -1.58 4.77
C VAL A 161 14.61 -2.98 4.38
N HIS A 162 13.43 -3.42 4.82
CA HIS A 162 12.79 -4.62 4.29
C HIS A 162 12.03 -4.24 3.02
N VAL A 163 12.47 -4.78 1.89
CA VAL A 163 11.90 -4.45 0.57
C VAL A 163 10.77 -5.43 0.25
N ILE A 164 9.56 -4.90 0.07
CA ILE A 164 8.41 -5.68 -0.44
C ILE A 164 8.16 -5.20 -1.88
N ALA A 165 8.53 -6.01 -2.84
CA ALA A 165 8.54 -5.64 -4.25
C ALA A 165 7.37 -6.24 -5.00
N SER A 166 6.60 -5.41 -5.70
CA SER A 166 5.51 -5.89 -6.54
C SER A 166 6.05 -6.57 -7.79
N LEU A 167 5.71 -7.84 -8.02
CA LEU A 167 6.03 -8.60 -9.24
C LEU A 167 4.87 -9.58 -9.55
N PRO A 168 3.85 -9.17 -10.34
CA PRO A 168 2.62 -9.95 -10.51
C PRO A 168 2.80 -11.29 -11.24
N CYS A 169 3.93 -11.48 -11.91
CA CYS A 169 4.28 -12.73 -12.59
C CYS A 169 5.79 -12.80 -12.79
N TYR A 170 6.34 -14.01 -12.88
CA TYR A 170 7.72 -14.23 -13.35
C TYR A 170 7.84 -14.25 -14.88
N THR A 171 6.76 -13.97 -15.62
CA THR A 171 6.73 -13.90 -17.09
C THR A 171 6.52 -12.48 -17.61
N LYS A 172 7.22 -12.15 -18.70
CA LYS A 172 7.17 -10.83 -19.35
C LYS A 172 5.76 -10.42 -19.75
N ASP A 173 5.09 -11.25 -20.55
CA ASP A 173 3.79 -10.91 -21.14
C ASP A 173 2.76 -10.53 -20.08
N THR A 174 2.76 -11.22 -18.94
CA THR A 174 1.81 -10.93 -17.85
C THR A 174 2.17 -9.67 -17.09
N VAL A 175 3.45 -9.42 -16.83
CA VAL A 175 3.91 -8.21 -16.13
C VAL A 175 3.67 -6.97 -16.99
N ASP A 176 4.05 -7.01 -18.26
CA ASP A 176 3.93 -5.87 -19.16
C ASP A 176 2.47 -5.54 -19.45
N ALA A 177 1.61 -6.54 -19.67
CA ALA A 177 0.18 -6.33 -19.84
C ALA A 177 -0.47 -5.61 -18.64
N GLN A 178 0.01 -5.86 -17.42
CA GLN A 178 -0.52 -5.24 -16.21
C GLN A 178 0.12 -3.89 -15.87
N ARG A 179 1.40 -3.70 -16.21
CA ARG A 179 2.21 -2.62 -15.63
C ARG A 179 2.80 -1.65 -16.65
N GLY A 180 2.78 -2.01 -17.93
CA GLY A 180 3.36 -1.26 -19.04
C GLY A 180 4.54 -1.98 -19.67
N ASP A 181 4.77 -1.68 -20.96
CA ASP A 181 5.84 -2.29 -21.76
C ASP A 181 7.23 -2.07 -21.13
N GLY A 182 8.03 -3.13 -21.06
CA GLY A 182 9.41 -3.08 -20.58
C GLY A 182 9.56 -3.08 -19.05
N VAL A 183 8.45 -3.02 -18.29
CA VAL A 183 8.48 -3.04 -16.83
C VAL A 183 9.00 -4.37 -16.30
N PHE A 184 8.77 -5.49 -17.01
CA PHE A 184 9.35 -6.77 -16.64
C PHE A 184 10.87 -6.73 -16.60
N GLU A 185 11.51 -6.27 -17.68
CA GLU A 185 12.97 -6.19 -17.77
C GLU A 185 13.55 -5.28 -16.70
N GLU A 186 12.92 -4.14 -16.45
CA GLU A 186 13.29 -3.23 -15.38
C GLU A 186 13.18 -3.90 -14.00
N SER A 187 12.10 -4.66 -13.77
CA SER A 187 11.88 -5.39 -12.52
C SER A 187 12.97 -6.44 -12.29
N ILE A 188 13.29 -7.25 -13.30
CA ILE A 188 14.36 -8.26 -13.23
C ILE A 188 15.74 -7.59 -13.01
N ALA A 189 16.01 -6.48 -13.67
CA ALA A 189 17.26 -5.75 -13.50
C ALA A 189 17.39 -5.15 -12.07
N ALA A 190 16.32 -4.58 -11.52
CA ALA A 190 16.29 -4.05 -10.16
C ALA A 190 16.50 -5.17 -9.12
N LEU A 191 15.83 -6.32 -9.28
CA LEU A 191 16.00 -7.49 -8.41
C LEU A 191 17.43 -8.02 -8.41
N LYS A 192 18.08 -8.10 -9.57
CA LYS A 192 19.50 -8.49 -9.66
C LYS A 192 20.40 -7.52 -8.90
N LYS A 193 20.15 -6.20 -8.98
CA LYS A 193 20.91 -5.20 -8.22
C LYS A 193 20.68 -5.33 -6.72
N LEU A 194 19.45 -5.58 -6.29
CA LEU A 194 19.12 -5.86 -4.88
C LEU A 194 19.86 -7.11 -4.39
N ASN A 195 19.78 -8.24 -5.11
CA ASN A 195 20.50 -9.47 -4.76
C ASN A 195 22.02 -9.27 -4.69
N ALA A 196 22.59 -8.46 -5.59
CA ALA A 196 24.03 -8.17 -5.61
C ALA A 196 24.52 -7.43 -4.35
N VAL A 197 23.65 -6.65 -3.69
CA VAL A 197 23.98 -5.98 -2.44
C VAL A 197 23.55 -6.75 -1.18
N GLY A 198 22.99 -7.96 -1.36
CA GLY A 198 22.69 -8.92 -0.31
C GLY A 198 21.21 -9.19 -0.04
N TYR A 199 20.28 -8.46 -0.65
CA TYR A 199 18.85 -8.70 -0.44
C TYR A 199 18.43 -10.10 -0.88
N GLY A 200 17.65 -10.80 -0.06
CA GLY A 200 17.20 -12.17 -0.36
C GLY A 200 18.27 -13.25 -0.21
N GLN A 201 19.53 -12.87 0.02
CA GLN A 201 20.63 -13.82 0.15
C GLN A 201 20.61 -14.50 1.53
N PRO A 202 20.86 -15.82 1.61
CA PRO A 202 21.02 -16.50 2.88
C PRO A 202 22.11 -15.85 3.75
N GLY A 203 21.76 -15.48 4.99
CA GLY A 203 22.70 -14.93 5.98
C GLY A 203 22.99 -13.43 5.89
N SER A 204 22.38 -12.67 4.97
CA SER A 204 22.64 -11.22 4.84
C SER A 204 21.85 -10.33 5.80
N ASN A 205 20.80 -10.84 6.43
CA ASN A 205 19.78 -10.09 7.18
C ASN A 205 19.02 -9.01 6.36
N LEU A 206 19.20 -8.97 5.03
CA LEU A 206 18.50 -8.04 4.14
C LEU A 206 17.32 -8.75 3.48
N GLU A 207 16.12 -8.38 3.89
CA GLU A 207 14.88 -9.04 3.49
C GLU A 207 14.31 -8.45 2.20
N LEU A 208 14.02 -9.34 1.25
CA LEU A 208 13.35 -9.05 -0.02
C LEU A 208 12.21 -10.03 -0.21
N ASP A 209 11.00 -9.51 -0.17
CA ASP A 209 9.78 -10.27 -0.47
C ASP A 209 9.16 -9.79 -1.77
N LEU A 210 8.45 -10.69 -2.45
CA LEU A 210 7.74 -10.40 -3.68
C LEU A 210 6.23 -10.45 -3.47
N VAL A 211 5.48 -9.64 -4.21
CA VAL A 211 4.01 -9.65 -4.19
C VAL A 211 3.47 -10.14 -5.52
N TYR A 212 2.67 -11.21 -5.45
CA TYR A 212 1.87 -11.74 -6.55
C TYR A 212 0.45 -11.24 -6.48
N ASN A 213 -0.05 -10.65 -7.56
CA ASN A 213 -1.46 -10.34 -7.77
C ASN A 213 -1.95 -10.96 -9.09
N PRO A 214 -3.15 -11.57 -9.13
CA PRO A 214 -3.69 -12.17 -10.35
C PRO A 214 -3.83 -11.16 -11.50
N GLY A 215 -3.72 -11.62 -12.74
CA GLY A 215 -3.93 -10.79 -13.94
C GLY A 215 -5.39 -10.54 -14.31
N GLY A 216 -6.35 -10.80 -13.42
CA GLY A 216 -7.76 -10.65 -13.70
C GLY A 216 -8.66 -10.87 -12.47
N PRO A 217 -9.99 -10.91 -12.66
CA PRO A 217 -10.97 -11.09 -11.60
C PRO A 217 -11.11 -12.56 -11.19
N VAL A 218 -10.03 -13.11 -10.64
CA VAL A 218 -9.98 -14.45 -10.04
C VAL A 218 -9.32 -14.35 -8.66
N LEU A 219 -9.57 -15.33 -7.81
CA LEU A 219 -8.82 -15.47 -6.56
C LEU A 219 -7.40 -15.97 -6.87
N PRO A 220 -6.39 -15.55 -6.09
CA PRO A 220 -5.05 -16.11 -6.22
C PRO A 220 -5.03 -17.61 -5.90
N GLY A 221 -4.06 -18.32 -6.47
CA GLY A 221 -3.77 -19.70 -6.05
C GLY A 221 -3.11 -19.75 -4.66
N PRO A 222 -2.89 -20.96 -4.10
CA PRO A 222 -2.27 -21.13 -2.79
C PRO A 222 -0.87 -20.52 -2.72
N GLN A 223 -0.59 -19.74 -1.66
CA GLN A 223 0.66 -18.97 -1.56
C GLN A 223 1.89 -19.86 -1.55
N GLN A 224 1.86 -20.98 -0.82
CA GLN A 224 2.99 -21.90 -0.72
C GLN A 224 3.40 -22.48 -2.09
N ALA A 225 2.42 -22.88 -2.91
CA ALA A 225 2.67 -23.43 -4.24
C ALA A 225 3.21 -22.36 -5.19
N LEU A 226 2.65 -21.15 -5.15
CA LEU A 226 3.13 -20.02 -5.94
C LEU A 226 4.54 -19.58 -5.50
N GLU A 227 4.83 -19.55 -4.20
CA GLU A 227 6.16 -19.20 -3.68
C GLU A 227 7.22 -20.18 -4.21
N ALA A 228 6.93 -21.49 -4.18
CA ALA A 228 7.83 -22.51 -4.71
C ALA A 228 8.09 -22.32 -6.21
N ALA A 229 7.03 -22.11 -7.00
CA ALA A 229 7.14 -21.87 -8.44
C ALA A 229 7.94 -20.60 -8.76
N TYR A 230 7.70 -19.50 -8.03
CA TYR A 230 8.45 -18.26 -8.18
C TYR A 230 9.94 -18.45 -7.86
N LYS A 231 10.25 -19.13 -6.75
CA LYS A 231 11.64 -19.40 -6.34
C LYS A 231 12.36 -20.23 -7.39
N GLU A 232 11.72 -21.28 -7.91
CA GLU A 232 12.30 -22.12 -8.97
C GLU A 232 12.54 -21.32 -10.24
N GLU A 233 11.51 -20.64 -10.77
CA GLU A 233 11.59 -19.96 -12.06
C GLU A 233 12.54 -18.77 -12.05
N LEU A 234 12.50 -17.93 -11.01
CA LEU A 234 13.37 -16.76 -10.90
C LEU A 234 14.83 -17.15 -10.65
N SER A 235 15.08 -18.19 -9.84
CA SER A 235 16.42 -18.71 -9.63
C SER A 235 16.97 -19.35 -10.90
N ARG A 236 16.20 -20.25 -11.54
CA ARG A 236 16.63 -21.00 -12.73
C ARG A 236 16.89 -20.09 -13.93
N THR A 237 16.01 -19.12 -14.15
CA THR A 237 16.04 -18.29 -15.37
C THR A 237 16.89 -17.04 -15.21
N PHE A 238 16.90 -16.43 -14.01
CA PHE A 238 17.52 -15.12 -13.79
C PHE A 238 18.59 -15.11 -12.69
N GLY A 239 18.76 -16.20 -11.94
CA GLY A 239 19.66 -16.25 -10.79
C GLY A 239 19.18 -15.39 -9.62
N ILE A 240 17.87 -15.12 -9.54
CA ILE A 240 17.27 -14.26 -8.52
C ILE A 240 16.79 -15.10 -7.33
N VAL A 241 17.07 -14.62 -6.12
CA VAL A 241 16.58 -15.20 -4.87
C VAL A 241 15.80 -14.15 -4.05
N PHE A 242 14.85 -14.61 -3.24
CA PHE A 242 14.03 -13.77 -2.38
C PHE A 242 13.53 -14.59 -1.17
N ASN A 243 13.05 -13.92 -0.13
CA ASN A 243 12.66 -14.54 1.14
C ASN A 243 11.26 -15.18 1.06
N ARG A 244 10.21 -14.39 0.80
CA ARG A 244 8.79 -14.82 0.79
C ARG A 244 8.03 -14.27 -0.41
N LEU A 245 6.98 -15.00 -0.81
CA LEU A 245 5.98 -14.51 -1.77
C LEU A 245 4.69 -14.21 -1.01
N PHE A 246 4.13 -13.02 -1.23
CA PHE A 246 2.83 -12.61 -0.71
C PHE A 246 1.79 -12.62 -1.84
N THR A 247 0.78 -13.47 -1.72
CA THR A 247 -0.35 -13.48 -2.65
C THR A 247 -1.43 -12.51 -2.19
N ILE A 248 -1.88 -11.64 -3.09
CA ILE A 248 -2.93 -10.66 -2.81
C ILE A 248 -4.11 -10.85 -3.77
N THR A 249 -5.32 -10.83 -3.23
CA THR A 249 -6.55 -10.74 -4.02
C THR A 249 -6.69 -9.31 -4.54
N ASN A 250 -6.99 -9.15 -5.83
CA ASN A 250 -7.29 -7.83 -6.39
C ASN A 250 -8.59 -7.30 -5.80
N LEU A 251 -8.54 -6.27 -4.96
CA LEU A 251 -9.78 -5.66 -4.49
C LEU A 251 -10.49 -4.90 -5.63
N PRO A 252 -11.83 -4.94 -5.72
CA PRO A 252 -12.61 -4.23 -6.73
C PRO A 252 -12.67 -2.73 -6.42
N ILE A 253 -11.51 -2.06 -6.38
CA ILE A 253 -11.37 -0.62 -6.14
C ILE A 253 -10.38 0.01 -7.14
N GLY A 254 -10.37 1.34 -7.23
CA GLY A 254 -9.45 2.10 -8.09
C GLY A 254 -9.52 1.71 -9.58
N ARG A 255 -8.36 1.61 -10.23
CA ARG A 255 -8.28 1.34 -11.67
C ARG A 255 -8.73 -0.06 -12.06
N PHE A 256 -8.48 -1.06 -11.22
CA PHE A 256 -8.97 -2.41 -11.46
C PHE A 256 -10.50 -2.46 -11.53
N TYR A 257 -11.19 -1.78 -10.60
CA TYR A 257 -12.65 -1.72 -10.64
C TYR A 257 -13.19 -0.98 -11.87
N SER A 258 -12.54 0.12 -12.24
CA SER A 258 -12.90 0.88 -13.43
C SER A 258 -12.81 0.02 -14.69
N GLU A 259 -11.76 -0.79 -14.80
CA GLU A 259 -11.59 -1.76 -15.88
C GLU A 259 -12.70 -2.85 -15.86
N LEU A 260 -12.99 -3.42 -14.69
CA LEU A 260 -14.06 -4.41 -14.55
C LEU A 260 -15.42 -3.86 -14.96
N LYS A 261 -15.73 -2.60 -14.64
CA LYS A 261 -16.97 -1.94 -15.08
C LYS A 261 -17.00 -1.77 -16.59
N GLN A 262 -15.91 -1.29 -17.18
CA GLN A 262 -15.81 -1.10 -18.63
C GLN A 262 -15.99 -2.43 -19.39
N GLN A 263 -15.53 -3.55 -18.81
CA GLN A 263 -15.67 -4.89 -19.37
C GLN A 263 -17.01 -5.57 -19.02
N GLY A 264 -17.88 -4.96 -18.21
CA GLY A 264 -19.14 -5.58 -17.75
C GLY A 264 -18.93 -6.79 -16.82
N ARG A 265 -17.82 -6.83 -16.06
CA ARG A 265 -17.41 -7.95 -15.21
C ARG A 265 -17.44 -7.64 -13.71
N ALA A 266 -17.74 -6.40 -13.33
CA ALA A 266 -17.72 -5.93 -11.94
C ALA A 266 -18.64 -6.75 -11.03
N GLU A 267 -19.93 -6.85 -11.36
CA GLU A 267 -20.93 -7.59 -10.56
C GLU A 267 -20.54 -9.07 -10.38
N ARG A 268 -20.10 -9.72 -11.46
CA ARG A 268 -19.66 -11.11 -11.41
C ARG A 268 -18.45 -11.31 -10.49
N TYR A 269 -17.54 -10.35 -10.46
CA TYR A 269 -16.37 -10.45 -9.60
C TYR A 269 -16.71 -10.17 -8.13
N GLU A 270 -17.53 -9.16 -7.85
CA GLU A 270 -18.03 -8.91 -6.50
C GLU A 270 -18.79 -10.14 -5.95
N GLU A 271 -19.63 -10.77 -6.78
CA GLU A 271 -20.33 -12.01 -6.41
C GLU A 271 -19.36 -13.16 -6.11
N LEU A 272 -18.29 -13.32 -6.90
CA LEU A 272 -17.23 -14.29 -6.61
C LEU A 272 -16.66 -14.06 -5.21
N LEU A 273 -16.32 -12.80 -4.87
CA LEU A 273 -15.74 -12.47 -3.56
C LEU A 273 -16.73 -12.73 -2.42
N ARG A 274 -18.02 -12.40 -2.59
CA ARG A 274 -19.09 -12.66 -1.61
C ARG A 274 -19.28 -14.16 -1.38
N GLN A 275 -19.39 -14.95 -2.45
CA GLN A 275 -19.60 -16.40 -2.37
C GLN A 275 -18.43 -17.15 -1.71
N HIS A 276 -17.23 -16.59 -1.79
CA HIS A 276 -16.03 -17.16 -1.19
C HIS A 276 -15.70 -16.55 0.18
N PHE A 277 -16.59 -15.74 0.78
CA PHE A 277 -16.38 -15.21 2.12
C PHE A 277 -16.04 -16.32 3.12
N ASN A 278 -14.88 -16.20 3.76
CA ASN A 278 -14.43 -17.13 4.78
C ASN A 278 -14.27 -16.41 6.13
N PRO A 279 -15.19 -16.63 7.09
CA PRO A 279 -15.15 -15.94 8.38
C PRO A 279 -13.91 -16.32 9.23
N LEU A 280 -13.25 -17.44 8.95
CA LEU A 280 -12.01 -17.83 9.64
C LEU A 280 -10.86 -16.85 9.38
N THR A 281 -10.94 -16.04 8.32
CA THR A 281 -9.93 -15.02 7.99
C THR A 281 -10.03 -13.78 8.88
N LEU A 282 -11.21 -13.52 9.49
CA LEU A 282 -11.49 -12.28 10.23
C LEU A 282 -10.48 -11.98 11.36
N PRO A 283 -10.06 -12.95 12.19
CA PRO A 283 -9.07 -12.70 13.25
C PRO A 283 -7.68 -12.31 12.73
N HIS A 284 -7.37 -12.63 11.47
CA HIS A 284 -6.05 -12.48 10.84
C HIS A 284 -5.96 -11.23 9.95
N LEU A 285 -7.04 -10.48 9.78
CA LEU A 285 -7.06 -9.28 8.94
C LEU A 285 -6.06 -8.22 9.41
N MET A 286 -5.26 -7.69 8.48
CA MET A 286 -4.26 -6.65 8.79
C MET A 286 -4.84 -5.39 9.45
N CYS A 287 -6.10 -5.04 9.15
CA CYS A 287 -6.76 -3.86 9.72
C CYS A 287 -6.95 -3.96 11.24
N ARG A 288 -6.80 -5.15 11.83
CA ARG A 288 -6.81 -5.37 13.27
C ARG A 288 -5.57 -4.83 13.96
N SER A 289 -4.40 -4.90 13.34
CA SER A 289 -3.11 -4.51 13.95
C SER A 289 -2.41 -3.38 13.20
N THR A 290 -3.01 -2.86 12.13
CA THR A 290 -2.46 -1.75 11.33
C THR A 290 -3.26 -0.47 11.53
N VAL A 291 -2.57 0.66 11.64
CA VAL A 291 -3.17 2.00 11.47
C VAL A 291 -2.58 2.58 10.20
N SER A 292 -3.42 2.90 9.21
CA SER A 292 -2.98 3.54 7.97
C SER A 292 -3.18 5.06 8.03
N VAL A 293 -2.18 5.81 7.57
CA VAL A 293 -2.20 7.27 7.48
C VAL A 293 -2.03 7.70 6.03
N SER A 294 -2.93 8.56 5.56
CA SER A 294 -2.81 9.20 4.25
C SER A 294 -1.77 10.31 4.20
N TRP A 295 -1.39 10.69 2.99
CA TRP A 295 -0.43 11.77 2.71
C TRP A 295 -0.83 13.13 3.28
N ASP A 296 -2.11 13.34 3.56
CA ASP A 296 -2.70 14.54 4.18
C ASP A 296 -3.11 14.33 5.66
N GLY A 297 -2.79 13.16 6.24
CA GLY A 297 -2.83 12.93 7.67
C GLY A 297 -4.12 12.32 8.22
N TRP A 298 -5.08 11.97 7.38
CA TRP A 298 -6.29 11.24 7.80
C TRP A 298 -5.97 9.78 8.11
N LEU A 299 -6.70 9.22 9.07
CA LEU A 299 -6.52 7.84 9.53
C LEU A 299 -7.52 6.90 8.90
N TYR A 300 -7.06 5.69 8.63
CA TYR A 300 -7.82 4.58 8.06
C TYR A 300 -7.41 3.28 8.74
N ASP A 301 -8.30 2.29 8.74
CA ASP A 301 -7.98 0.99 9.31
C ASP A 301 -6.99 0.17 8.44
N CYS A 302 -6.92 0.45 7.14
CA CYS A 302 -5.97 -0.14 6.19
C CYS A 302 -5.85 0.70 4.91
N ASP A 303 -4.86 0.42 4.07
CA ASP A 303 -4.66 1.07 2.75
C ASP A 303 -5.88 0.94 1.82
N PHE A 304 -6.63 -0.16 1.89
CA PHE A 304 -7.82 -0.34 1.06
C PHE A 304 -8.98 0.58 1.47
N ASN A 305 -9.23 0.72 2.78
CA ASN A 305 -10.18 1.70 3.31
C ASN A 305 -9.76 3.12 2.92
N GLN A 306 -8.46 3.40 2.92
CA GLN A 306 -7.93 4.68 2.48
C GLN A 306 -8.26 4.97 1.01
N MET A 307 -8.15 3.98 0.12
CA MET A 307 -8.40 4.20 -1.31
C MET A 307 -9.87 4.38 -1.67
N ILE A 308 -10.81 3.99 -0.81
CA ILE A 308 -12.24 4.27 -0.97
C ILE A 308 -12.75 5.37 -0.03
N GLU A 309 -11.84 6.10 0.62
CA GLU A 309 -12.17 7.18 1.55
C GLU A 309 -13.11 6.75 2.70
N LEU A 310 -12.91 5.54 3.24
CA LEU A 310 -13.62 5.01 4.41
C LEU A 310 -12.80 5.25 5.70
N PRO A 311 -12.94 6.41 6.37
CA PRO A 311 -12.02 6.81 7.44
C PRO A 311 -12.17 5.97 8.70
N PHE A 312 -11.06 5.85 9.43
CA PHE A 312 -11.09 5.40 10.82
C PHE A 312 -11.81 6.48 11.66
N ARG A 313 -12.83 6.05 12.41
CA ARG A 313 -13.69 6.92 13.22
C ARG A 313 -13.63 6.58 14.70
N SER A 314 -13.74 7.61 15.53
CA SER A 314 -14.04 7.48 16.96
C SER A 314 -14.98 8.61 17.38
N GLY A 315 -15.97 8.31 18.23
CA GLY A 315 -17.00 9.28 18.62
C GLY A 315 -17.81 9.84 17.44
N GLY A 316 -17.99 9.05 16.37
CA GLY A 316 -18.75 9.44 15.17
C GLY A 316 -18.00 10.33 14.17
N ARG A 317 -16.82 10.84 14.49
CA ARG A 317 -16.01 11.68 13.60
C ARG A 317 -14.81 10.92 13.00
N PRO A 318 -14.35 11.27 11.79
CA PRO A 318 -13.07 10.80 11.28
C PRO A 318 -11.92 11.31 12.14
N LEU A 319 -10.86 10.52 12.24
CA LEU A 319 -9.64 10.87 12.96
C LEU A 319 -8.52 11.29 12.01
N HIS A 320 -7.73 12.26 12.45
CA HIS A 320 -6.46 12.65 11.84
C HIS A 320 -5.31 12.22 12.74
N ALA A 321 -4.10 12.03 12.19
CA ALA A 321 -2.89 11.66 12.93
C ALA A 321 -2.59 12.52 14.17
N ARG A 322 -3.07 13.77 14.22
CA ARG A 322 -2.91 14.65 15.39
C ARG A 322 -3.79 14.21 16.56
N ASP A 323 -4.93 13.60 16.27
CA ASP A 323 -5.83 13.07 17.27
C ASP A 323 -5.18 11.93 18.04
N LEU A 324 -4.30 11.14 17.41
CA LEU A 324 -3.60 10.02 18.06
C LEU A 324 -2.84 10.45 19.31
N LEU A 325 -2.29 11.66 19.36
CA LEU A 325 -1.57 12.17 20.53
C LEU A 325 -2.48 12.29 21.79
N SER A 326 -3.79 12.30 21.62
CA SER A 326 -4.78 12.32 22.72
C SER A 326 -5.28 10.94 23.14
N PHE A 327 -4.92 9.87 22.43
CA PHE A 327 -5.29 8.50 22.80
C PHE A 327 -4.19 7.85 23.64
N ASP A 328 -4.61 7.04 24.62
CA ASP A 328 -3.73 6.15 25.37
C ASP A 328 -3.58 4.79 24.71
N SER A 329 -4.68 4.29 24.11
CA SER A 329 -4.69 3.07 23.30
C SER A 329 -5.74 3.18 22.20
N LEU A 330 -5.52 2.45 21.10
CA LEU A 330 -6.50 2.26 20.02
C LEU A 330 -7.15 0.87 20.08
N GLU A 331 -6.69 -0.01 20.95
CA GLU A 331 -7.23 -1.36 21.11
C GLU A 331 -8.72 -1.33 21.46
N GLY A 332 -9.48 -2.27 20.90
CA GLY A 332 -10.93 -2.39 21.12
C GLY A 332 -11.78 -1.42 20.31
N LEU A 333 -11.19 -0.41 19.66
CA LEU A 333 -11.93 0.47 18.76
C LEU A 333 -12.48 -0.30 17.56
N PRO A 334 -13.70 0.03 17.09
CA PRO A 334 -14.31 -0.65 15.94
C PRO A 334 -13.54 -0.32 14.66
N ILE A 335 -13.45 -1.30 13.77
CA ILE A 335 -12.84 -1.16 12.44
C ILE A 335 -13.94 -0.83 11.43
N ALA A 336 -13.68 0.17 10.59
CA ALA A 336 -14.59 0.47 9.49
C ALA A 336 -14.48 -0.63 8.42
N VAL A 337 -15.63 -1.11 7.96
CA VAL A 337 -15.73 -2.18 6.95
C VAL A 337 -16.68 -1.78 5.84
N GLY A 338 -16.48 -2.34 4.65
CA GLY A 338 -17.33 -2.16 3.48
C GLY A 338 -17.27 -3.40 2.57
N ASP A 339 -18.03 -3.40 1.48
CA ASP A 339 -18.15 -4.58 0.61
C ASP A 339 -16.82 -4.96 -0.09
N HIS A 340 -15.90 -4.01 -0.26
CA HIS A 340 -14.54 -4.31 -0.74
C HIS A 340 -13.79 -5.27 0.19
N CYS A 341 -14.15 -5.32 1.49
CA CYS A 341 -13.52 -6.22 2.46
C CYS A 341 -13.77 -7.69 2.15
N PHE A 342 -14.80 -8.05 1.37
CA PHE A 342 -14.98 -9.42 0.89
C PHE A 342 -13.72 -9.93 0.17
N GLY A 343 -12.99 -9.07 -0.55
CA GLY A 343 -11.75 -9.48 -1.21
C GLY A 343 -10.60 -9.83 -0.27
N CYS A 344 -10.54 -9.23 0.92
CA CYS A 344 -9.55 -9.59 1.96
C CYS A 344 -9.90 -10.91 2.66
N THR A 345 -11.17 -11.31 2.64
CA THR A 345 -11.69 -12.48 3.37
C THR A 345 -12.09 -13.64 2.46
N ALA A 346 -11.97 -13.48 1.13
CA ALA A 346 -12.37 -14.51 0.17
C ALA A 346 -11.36 -15.66 0.13
N GLY A 347 -11.85 -16.91 0.15
CA GLY A 347 -11.02 -18.11 0.11
C GLY A 347 -10.13 -18.23 1.35
N SER A 348 -8.81 -18.33 1.17
CA SER A 348 -7.83 -18.28 2.26
C SER A 348 -7.65 -16.87 2.85
N GLY A 349 -8.27 -15.85 2.26
CA GLY A 349 -8.06 -14.45 2.61
C GLY A 349 -6.71 -13.93 2.16
N SER A 350 -6.58 -12.61 2.07
CA SER A 350 -5.30 -11.97 1.79
C SER A 350 -5.20 -10.56 2.37
N SER A 351 -3.98 -10.15 2.64
CA SER A 351 -3.62 -8.80 3.05
C SER A 351 -2.37 -8.32 2.32
N CYS A 352 -1.91 -7.10 2.61
CA CYS A 352 -0.64 -6.62 2.10
C CYS A 352 0.58 -7.46 2.60
N GLY A 353 0.38 -8.39 3.54
CA GLY A 353 1.36 -9.39 3.99
C GLY A 353 1.13 -10.81 3.47
N GLY A 354 0.25 -11.01 2.49
CA GLY A 354 -0.03 -12.32 1.87
C GLY A 354 -1.29 -13.02 2.37
N GLU A 355 -1.37 -14.31 2.10
CA GLU A 355 -2.44 -15.24 2.51
C GLU A 355 -2.64 -15.28 4.04
N LEU A 356 -3.89 -15.42 4.51
CA LEU A 356 -4.23 -15.33 5.93
C LEU A 356 -4.36 -16.68 6.65
N LEU A 357 -4.56 -17.78 5.92
CA LEU A 357 -4.84 -19.12 6.46
C LEU A 357 -3.83 -20.17 6.00
#